data_AF-A0A7I8WBI4-F1
#
_entry.id   AF-A0A7I8WBI4-F1
#
_cell.length_a   1.000
_cell.length_b   1.000
_cell.length_c   1.000
_cell.angle_alpha   90.00
_cell.angle_beta   90.00
_cell.angle_gamma   90.00
#
_symmetry.space_group_name_H-M   'P 1'
#
loop_
_entity.id
_entity.type
_entity.pdbx_description
1 polymer ?
#
loop_
_entity_poly.entity_id
_entity_poly.type
_entity_poly.pdbx_seq_one_letter_code
_entity_poly.pdbx_strand_id
1 'polypeptide(L)'
;MTGKLIELGPWRVNKQGRLSWFEERWNKHANIIFMESPACVGFSYDDDSNCATSDDETAEHNYNAMKDFFVGWPELVDNILYITGESYAGVYVPTLSVLLANDASLNFKGMAIGNPVSNRRMMTNSLTYFAYSRGIIGVEMWNDLLDNCCVDRNATDCNFYRSEDDQCAVLSSEVNRQIWRNGLNPYNLYDTCFGGVPSHDDGILKKEGNIIEIAPIDMLPPDFDIDRYQENIRDYIKKGYQVRSRIPCSDSSGRESFLNDVEVRRALHVKDGLPQWQPCSAIVSAQYIRQYTDLKPQHMEILEKGHRVLKYSGDLDMACNHWGDLWFSEDLGLEV
;
A
#
# COMPACT_ATOMS: atom_id res chain seq x y z
N MET A 1 0.13 6.79 -10.50
CA MET A 1 -1.03 7.43 -11.17
C MET A 1 -2.42 6.93 -10.71
N THR A 2 -2.52 5.84 -9.93
CA THR A 2 -3.80 5.27 -9.44
C THR A 2 -4.68 6.30 -8.71
N GLY A 3 -4.15 6.95 -7.66
CA GLY A 3 -4.87 8.02 -6.93
C GLY A 3 -5.42 9.13 -7.81
N LYS A 4 -4.67 9.54 -8.84
CA LYS A 4 -5.08 10.59 -9.77
C LYS A 4 -6.26 10.16 -10.65
N LEU A 5 -6.20 8.97 -11.21
CA LEU A 5 -7.10 8.56 -12.28
C LEU A 5 -8.32 7.75 -11.81
N ILE A 6 -8.33 7.25 -10.58
CA ILE A 6 -9.46 6.45 -10.08
C ILE A 6 -9.91 6.78 -8.65
N GLU A 7 -9.24 7.67 -7.90
CA GLU A 7 -9.64 7.99 -6.51
C GLU A 7 -9.92 9.49 -6.25
N LEU A 8 -8.99 10.41 -6.49
CA LEU A 8 -9.12 11.78 -5.96
C LEU A 8 -8.86 12.88 -7.00
N GLY A 9 -8.34 12.53 -8.17
CA GLY A 9 -8.04 13.50 -9.23
C GLY A 9 -9.26 13.94 -10.07
N PRO A 10 -9.08 14.95 -10.94
CA PRO A 10 -10.16 15.59 -11.70
C PRO A 10 -10.82 14.69 -12.76
N TRP A 11 -10.11 13.67 -13.23
CA TRP A 11 -10.56 12.79 -14.30
C TRP A 11 -10.51 11.34 -13.85
N ARG A 12 -11.56 10.59 -14.19
CA ARG A 12 -11.69 9.15 -13.98
C ARG A 12 -11.51 8.39 -15.26
N VAL A 13 -10.60 7.43 -15.27
CA VAL A 13 -10.45 6.51 -16.40
C VAL A 13 -11.32 5.27 -16.21
N ASN A 14 -12.12 4.93 -17.21
CA ASN A 14 -12.94 3.71 -17.20
C ASN A 14 -12.17 2.51 -17.77
N LYS A 15 -12.81 1.33 -17.76
CA LYS A 15 -12.22 0.07 -18.27
C LYS A 15 -11.83 0.12 -19.75
N GLN A 16 -12.44 1.00 -20.54
CA GLN A 16 -12.12 1.21 -21.95
C GLN A 16 -11.04 2.29 -22.17
N GLY A 17 -10.38 2.76 -21.11
CA GLY A 17 -9.34 3.78 -21.20
C GLY A 17 -9.87 5.19 -21.48
N ARG A 18 -11.16 5.46 -21.28
CA ARG A 18 -11.77 6.77 -21.53
C ARG A 18 -11.87 7.59 -20.26
N LEU A 19 -11.58 8.88 -20.36
CA LEU A 19 -11.71 9.83 -19.27
C LEU A 19 -13.15 10.32 -19.10
N SER A 20 -13.55 10.53 -17.86
CA SER A 20 -14.78 11.19 -17.45
C SER A 20 -14.49 12.15 -16.31
N TRP A 21 -15.21 13.25 -16.23
CA TRP A 21 -15.00 14.25 -15.20
C TRP A 21 -15.49 13.75 -13.84
N PHE A 22 -14.74 14.05 -12.78
CA PHE A 22 -15.09 13.69 -11.40
C PHE A 22 -15.40 14.94 -10.58
N GLU A 23 -16.61 15.00 -10.02
CA GLU A 23 -17.03 16.18 -9.27
C GLU A 23 -16.41 16.22 -7.88
N GLU A 24 -16.24 15.10 -7.21
CA GLU A 24 -15.77 15.03 -5.82
C GLU A 24 -14.22 15.06 -5.73
N ARG A 25 -13.55 15.52 -6.79
CA ARG A 25 -12.10 15.67 -6.88
C ARG A 25 -11.54 16.59 -5.79
N TRP A 26 -10.41 16.21 -5.22
CA TRP A 26 -9.77 16.97 -4.15
C TRP A 26 -9.17 18.29 -4.63
N ASN A 27 -8.80 18.40 -5.91
CA ASN A 27 -8.23 19.63 -6.45
C ASN A 27 -9.26 20.78 -6.60
N LYS A 28 -10.50 20.62 -6.11
CA LYS A 28 -11.42 21.72 -5.83
C LYS A 28 -10.95 22.62 -4.68
N HIS A 29 -10.15 22.08 -3.77
CA HIS A 29 -9.79 22.73 -2.50
C HIS A 29 -8.28 22.85 -2.27
N ALA A 30 -7.46 22.25 -3.13
CA ALA A 30 -6.00 22.28 -3.01
C ALA A 30 -5.31 22.16 -4.38
N ASN A 31 -4.05 22.61 -4.45
CA ASN A 31 -3.14 22.19 -5.51
C ASN A 31 -2.60 20.81 -5.14
N ILE A 32 -2.74 19.82 -6.03
CA ILE A 32 -2.37 18.43 -5.74
C ILE A 32 -1.27 17.97 -6.67
N ILE A 33 -0.20 17.46 -6.06
CA ILE A 33 0.92 16.84 -6.74
C ILE A 33 0.77 15.33 -6.57
N PHE A 34 0.65 14.62 -7.69
CA PHE A 34 0.66 13.16 -7.70
C PHE A 34 2.06 12.68 -8.07
N MET A 35 2.77 12.11 -7.11
CA MET A 35 4.13 11.62 -7.29
C MET A 35 4.13 10.10 -7.48
N GLU A 36 4.78 9.61 -8.52
CA GLU A 36 5.09 8.17 -8.65
C GLU A 36 6.43 7.91 -7.99
N SER A 37 6.45 7.06 -6.97
CA SER A 37 7.62 6.80 -6.14
C SER A 37 7.58 5.36 -5.63
N PRO A 38 8.73 4.69 -5.44
CA PRO A 38 10.10 5.15 -5.73
C PRO A 38 10.45 5.14 -7.24
N ALA A 39 11.74 5.30 -7.58
CA ALA A 39 12.23 5.02 -8.92
C ALA A 39 11.77 3.65 -9.43
N CYS A 40 11.56 3.51 -10.74
CA CYS A 40 11.00 2.33 -11.39
C CYS A 40 9.51 2.05 -11.10
N VAL A 41 8.78 2.96 -10.45
CA VAL A 41 7.31 2.92 -10.33
C VAL A 41 6.66 3.80 -11.40
N GLY A 42 5.76 3.21 -12.19
CA GLY A 42 5.02 3.93 -13.22
C GLY A 42 5.96 4.51 -14.28
N PHE A 43 6.01 5.84 -14.37
CA PHE A 43 6.94 6.57 -15.24
C PHE A 43 8.22 7.04 -14.54
N SER A 44 8.36 6.86 -13.23
CA SER A 44 9.60 7.16 -12.52
C SER A 44 10.68 6.15 -12.88
N TYR A 45 11.93 6.60 -12.99
CA TYR A 45 13.04 5.79 -13.46
C TYR A 45 14.34 6.19 -12.76
N ASP A 46 15.34 5.32 -12.89
CA ASP A 46 16.73 5.55 -12.54
C ASP A 46 17.57 5.41 -13.82
N ASP A 47 18.57 6.28 -14.03
CA ASP A 47 19.35 6.27 -15.28
C ASP A 47 20.21 4.99 -15.42
N ASP A 48 20.63 4.41 -14.30
CA ASP A 48 21.37 3.14 -14.25
C ASP A 48 20.42 1.92 -14.12
N SER A 49 19.10 2.17 -14.18
CA SER A 49 18.05 1.16 -13.98
C SER A 49 18.15 0.43 -12.62
N ASN A 50 18.69 1.10 -11.60
CA ASN A 50 18.71 0.57 -10.24
C ASN A 50 17.37 0.83 -9.55
N CYS A 51 16.62 -0.24 -9.28
CA CYS A 51 15.30 -0.17 -8.62
C CYS A 51 15.34 -0.64 -7.16
N ALA A 52 16.52 -1.00 -6.63
CA ALA A 52 16.67 -1.40 -5.24
C ALA A 52 16.58 -0.16 -4.34
N THR A 53 15.73 -0.23 -3.31
CA THR A 53 15.60 0.85 -2.34
C THR A 53 15.02 0.37 -1.01
N SER A 54 14.96 1.24 -0.01
CA SER A 54 14.41 0.99 1.32
C SER A 54 13.35 2.03 1.72
N ASP A 55 12.69 1.82 2.86
CA ASP A 55 11.76 2.81 3.43
C ASP A 55 12.45 4.19 3.64
N ASP A 56 13.68 4.20 4.17
CA ASP A 56 14.46 5.41 4.43
C ASP A 56 14.95 6.10 3.15
N GLU A 57 15.53 5.35 2.22
CA GLU A 57 15.99 5.89 0.94
C GLU A 57 14.81 6.45 0.12
N THR A 58 13.65 5.78 0.16
CA THR A 58 12.44 6.28 -0.49
C THR A 58 11.99 7.60 0.13
N ALA A 59 12.05 7.75 1.46
CA ALA A 59 11.73 9.00 2.13
C ALA A 59 12.70 10.12 1.74
N GLU A 60 14.00 9.85 1.69
CA GLU A 60 15.02 10.81 1.27
C GLU A 60 14.86 11.23 -0.19
N HIS A 61 14.64 10.28 -1.11
CA HIS A 61 14.40 10.58 -2.51
C HIS A 61 13.13 11.42 -2.71
N ASN A 62 12.06 11.10 -1.98
CA ASN A 62 10.82 11.89 -2.00
C ASN A 62 11.03 13.31 -1.46
N TYR A 63 11.78 13.46 -0.37
CA TYR A 63 12.15 14.76 0.18
C TYR A 63 12.93 15.59 -0.85
N ASN A 64 13.95 15.00 -1.49
CA ASN A 64 14.74 15.67 -2.52
C ASN A 64 13.89 16.05 -3.75
N ALA A 65 13.00 15.17 -4.21
CA ALA A 65 12.07 15.47 -5.29
C ALA A 65 11.13 16.64 -4.96
N MET A 66 10.67 16.75 -3.71
CA MET A 66 9.88 17.88 -3.25
C MET A 66 10.68 19.18 -3.21
N LYS A 67 11.94 19.14 -2.78
CA LYS A 67 12.83 20.32 -2.80
C LYS A 67 13.04 20.80 -4.24
N ASP A 68 13.29 19.88 -5.16
CA ASP A 68 13.47 20.20 -6.58
C ASP A 68 12.20 20.78 -7.21
N PHE A 69 11.03 20.24 -6.85
CA PHE A 69 9.74 20.84 -7.22
C PHE A 69 9.64 22.31 -6.79
N PHE A 70 9.95 22.65 -5.53
CA PHE A 70 9.88 24.06 -5.09
C PHE A 70 10.96 24.97 -5.69
N VAL A 71 12.05 24.42 -6.24
CA VAL A 71 12.98 25.19 -7.08
C VAL A 71 12.34 25.56 -8.42
N GLY A 72 11.59 24.63 -9.03
CA GLY A 72 10.87 24.87 -10.28
C GLY A 72 9.64 25.77 -10.14
N TRP A 73 8.98 25.74 -8.97
CA TRP A 73 7.79 26.52 -8.65
C TRP A 73 7.94 27.29 -7.33
N PRO A 74 8.86 28.27 -7.27
CA PRO A 74 9.15 29.01 -6.04
C PRO A 74 7.95 29.80 -5.50
N GLU A 75 7.00 30.18 -6.35
CA GLU A 75 5.75 30.84 -5.94
C GLU A 75 4.83 29.96 -5.08
N LEU A 76 5.08 28.64 -5.03
CA LEU A 76 4.29 27.70 -4.24
C LEU A 76 4.89 27.38 -2.88
N VAL A 77 6.13 27.80 -2.58
CA VAL A 77 6.88 27.35 -1.39
C VAL A 77 6.23 27.80 -0.07
N ASP A 78 5.60 28.97 -0.07
CA ASP A 78 4.94 29.54 1.12
C ASP A 78 3.54 28.94 1.36
N ASN A 79 3.00 28.18 0.40
CA ASN A 79 1.70 27.53 0.58
C ASN A 79 1.75 26.49 1.69
N ILE A 80 0.64 26.34 2.40
CA ILE A 80 0.49 25.26 3.38
C ILE A 80 0.69 23.92 2.69
N LEU A 81 1.65 23.15 3.19
CA LEU A 81 2.01 21.84 2.67
C LEU A 81 1.46 20.74 3.58
N TYR A 82 0.80 19.76 2.96
CA TYR A 82 0.41 18.50 3.57
C TYR A 82 0.92 17.33 2.74
N ILE A 83 1.23 16.22 3.40
CA ILE A 83 1.54 14.96 2.74
C ILE A 83 0.38 13.99 2.96
N THR A 84 -0.08 13.38 1.87
CA THR A 84 -1.19 12.42 1.93
C THR A 84 -0.89 11.15 1.15
N GLY A 85 -1.42 10.02 1.59
CA GLY A 85 -1.24 8.74 0.92
C GLY A 85 -2.20 7.67 1.40
N GLU A 86 -2.12 6.48 0.80
CA GLU A 86 -2.95 5.32 1.12
C GLU A 86 -2.13 4.04 1.27
N SER A 87 -2.61 3.09 2.09
CA SER A 87 -2.06 1.74 2.20
C SER A 87 -0.61 1.74 2.68
N TYR A 88 0.36 1.25 1.90
CA TYR A 88 1.79 1.26 2.27
C TYR A 88 2.34 2.69 2.43
N ALA A 89 1.64 3.71 1.94
CA ALA A 89 1.95 5.08 2.29
C ALA A 89 1.76 5.38 3.79
N GLY A 90 1.16 4.48 4.57
CA GLY A 90 1.26 4.44 6.04
C GLY A 90 2.70 4.39 6.56
N VAL A 91 3.65 3.89 5.74
CA VAL A 91 5.09 3.98 5.99
C VAL A 91 5.67 5.23 5.34
N TYR A 92 5.40 5.48 4.05
CA TYR A 92 6.01 6.57 3.30
C TYR A 92 5.66 7.97 3.82
N VAL A 93 4.41 8.18 4.23
CA VAL A 93 3.93 9.49 4.64
C VAL A 93 4.56 9.90 5.98
N PRO A 94 4.58 9.07 7.04
CA PRO A 94 5.25 9.44 8.28
C PRO A 94 6.77 9.62 8.12
N THR A 95 7.47 8.74 7.39
CA THR A 95 8.92 8.86 7.21
C THR A 95 9.30 10.13 6.44
N LEU A 96 8.59 10.45 5.35
CA LEU A 96 8.77 11.72 4.64
C LEU A 96 8.39 12.92 5.52
N SER A 97 7.31 12.82 6.28
CA SER A 97 6.84 13.91 7.15
C SER A 97 7.87 14.27 8.20
N VAL A 98 8.63 13.29 8.73
CA VAL A 98 9.72 13.55 9.68
C VAL A 98 10.79 14.45 9.05
N LEU A 99 11.20 14.18 7.81
CA LEU A 99 12.16 15.01 7.08
C LEU A 99 11.61 16.42 6.84
N LEU A 100 10.34 16.53 6.41
CA LEU A 100 9.70 17.82 6.13
C LEU A 100 9.47 18.66 7.40
N ALA A 101 9.11 18.04 8.51
CA ALA A 101 8.95 18.71 9.80
C ALA A 101 10.27 19.26 10.37
N ASN A 102 11.41 18.75 9.87
CA ASN A 102 12.74 19.24 10.22
C ASN A 102 13.29 20.30 9.22
N ASP A 103 12.57 20.58 8.13
CA ASP A 103 12.97 21.59 7.14
C ASP A 103 12.17 22.89 7.30
N ALA A 104 12.78 23.87 7.97
CA ALA A 104 12.17 25.18 8.19
C ALA A 104 11.93 26.00 6.91
N SER A 105 12.47 25.59 5.76
CA SER A 105 12.21 26.26 4.48
C SER A 105 10.89 25.84 3.82
N LEU A 106 10.20 24.85 4.37
CA LEU A 106 8.93 24.34 3.85
C LEU A 106 7.79 24.59 4.85
N ASN A 107 6.64 25.06 4.37
CA ASN A 107 5.48 25.35 5.22
C ASN A 107 4.65 24.09 5.53
N PHE A 108 5.30 23.03 6.04
CA PHE A 108 4.65 21.76 6.39
C PHE A 108 3.70 21.91 7.59
N LYS A 109 2.46 21.40 7.47
CA LYS A 109 1.43 21.51 8.51
C LYS A 109 0.81 20.19 8.95
N GLY A 110 1.09 19.09 8.27
CA GLY A 110 0.59 17.80 8.71
C GLY A 110 0.46 16.76 7.61
N MET A 111 -0.08 15.63 8.01
CA MET A 111 -0.27 14.48 7.15
C MET A 111 -1.69 13.91 7.26
N ALA A 112 -2.15 13.28 6.18
CA ALA A 112 -3.40 12.51 6.17
C ALA A 112 -3.20 11.16 5.47
N ILE A 113 -3.60 10.06 6.10
CA ILE A 113 -3.34 8.73 5.55
C ILE A 113 -4.60 7.87 5.56
N GLY A 114 -4.95 7.37 4.37
CA GLY A 114 -6.09 6.48 4.13
C GLY A 114 -5.71 5.02 4.29
N ASN A 115 -6.48 4.25 5.08
CA ASN A 115 -6.26 2.81 5.29
C ASN A 115 -4.76 2.45 5.47
N PRO A 116 -4.03 3.09 6.41
CA PRO A 116 -2.58 3.00 6.48
C PRO A 116 -2.02 1.67 7.02
N VAL A 117 -0.89 1.25 6.46
CA VAL A 117 0.02 0.31 7.12
C VAL A 117 0.75 1.03 8.27
N SER A 118 0.19 1.01 9.48
CA SER A 118 0.72 1.75 10.65
C SER A 118 1.51 0.88 11.63
N ASN A 119 0.94 -0.27 12.01
CA ASN A 119 1.57 -1.21 12.93
C ASN A 119 1.14 -2.63 12.56
N ARG A 120 2.10 -3.43 12.08
CA ARG A 120 1.80 -4.76 11.53
C ARG A 120 1.17 -5.69 12.56
N ARG A 121 1.61 -5.62 13.82
CA ARG A 121 1.06 -6.44 14.91
C ARG A 121 -0.39 -6.10 15.18
N MET A 122 -0.71 -4.81 15.36
CA MET A 122 -2.09 -4.37 15.61
C MET A 122 -3.01 -4.66 14.43
N MET A 123 -2.54 -4.45 13.19
CA MET A 123 -3.31 -4.76 11.98
C MET A 123 -3.59 -6.26 11.83
N THR A 124 -2.58 -7.13 12.02
CA THR A 124 -2.78 -8.58 11.97
C THR A 124 -3.70 -9.06 13.08
N ASN A 125 -3.53 -8.56 14.30
CA ASN A 125 -4.37 -8.98 15.41
C ASN A 125 -5.83 -8.57 15.21
N SER A 126 -6.08 -7.31 14.85
CA SER A 126 -7.42 -6.79 14.60
C SER A 126 -8.14 -7.49 13.45
N LEU A 127 -7.41 -7.91 12.41
CA LEU A 127 -7.97 -8.62 11.26
C LEU A 127 -8.63 -9.94 11.67
N THR A 128 -8.05 -10.67 12.63
CA THR A 128 -8.63 -11.93 13.13
C THR A 128 -9.98 -11.71 13.81
N TYR A 129 -10.09 -10.68 14.66
CA TYR A 129 -11.38 -10.30 15.24
C TYR A 129 -12.36 -9.85 14.16
N PHE A 130 -11.89 -9.05 13.19
CA PHE A 130 -12.71 -8.56 12.09
C PHE A 130 -13.31 -9.74 11.32
N ALA A 131 -12.48 -10.73 10.96
CA ALA A 131 -12.90 -11.95 10.27
C ALA A 131 -13.99 -12.71 11.02
N TYR A 132 -13.85 -12.89 12.33
CA TYR A 132 -14.88 -13.54 13.14
C TYR A 132 -16.17 -12.71 13.19
N SER A 133 -16.06 -11.42 13.49
CA SER A 133 -17.21 -10.53 13.64
C SER A 133 -18.03 -10.34 12.36
N ARG A 134 -17.39 -10.52 11.20
CA ARG A 134 -18.01 -10.41 9.87
C ARG A 134 -18.40 -11.77 9.28
N GLY A 135 -18.28 -12.86 10.05
CA GLY A 135 -18.70 -14.20 9.62
C GLY A 135 -17.82 -14.83 8.53
N ILE A 136 -16.58 -14.36 8.38
CA ILE A 136 -15.58 -14.95 7.47
C ILE A 136 -15.08 -16.26 8.04
N ILE A 137 -14.88 -16.31 9.37
CA ILE A 137 -14.53 -17.54 10.09
C ILE A 137 -15.64 -17.95 11.05
N GLY A 138 -15.83 -19.26 11.19
CA GLY A 138 -16.88 -19.85 12.03
C GLY A 138 -16.50 -19.93 13.51
N VAL A 139 -17.48 -20.26 14.35
CA VAL A 139 -17.32 -20.39 15.81
C VAL A 139 -16.31 -21.48 16.21
N GLU A 140 -16.19 -22.55 15.43
CA GLU A 140 -15.23 -23.64 15.69
C GLU A 140 -13.79 -23.12 15.58
N MET A 141 -13.44 -22.52 14.44
CA MET A 141 -12.13 -21.89 14.25
C MET A 141 -11.86 -20.77 15.26
N TRP A 142 -12.88 -19.99 15.63
CA TRP A 142 -12.72 -18.97 16.67
C TRP A 142 -12.38 -19.58 18.04
N ASN A 143 -13.01 -20.69 18.42
CA ASN A 143 -12.66 -21.39 19.66
C ASN A 143 -11.24 -21.95 19.61
N ASP A 144 -10.82 -22.52 18.48
CA ASP A 144 -9.45 -23.00 18.30
C ASP A 144 -8.44 -21.84 18.43
N LEU A 145 -8.75 -20.67 17.87
CA LEU A 145 -7.94 -19.46 18.05
C LEU A 145 -7.86 -19.05 19.52
N LEU A 146 -8.96 -19.07 20.27
CA LEU A 146 -8.95 -18.76 21.71
C LEU A 146 -8.10 -19.74 22.52
N ASP A 147 -8.13 -21.03 22.16
CA ASP A 147 -7.40 -22.08 22.88
C ASP A 147 -5.89 -22.05 22.62
N ASN A 148 -5.47 -21.62 21.43
CA ASN A 148 -4.07 -21.71 21.01
C ASN A 148 -3.36 -20.36 20.91
N CYS A 149 -4.08 -19.25 20.75
CA CYS A 149 -3.50 -17.92 20.54
C CYS A 149 -3.70 -16.93 21.69
N CYS A 150 -4.51 -17.27 22.70
CA CYS A 150 -4.92 -16.34 23.75
C CYS A 150 -4.60 -16.86 25.15
N VAL A 151 -4.07 -16.00 26.00
CA VAL A 151 -3.73 -16.36 27.39
C VAL A 151 -5.01 -16.67 28.15
N ASP A 152 -5.11 -17.85 28.75
CA ASP A 152 -6.29 -18.32 29.51
C ASP A 152 -7.62 -18.20 28.73
N ARG A 153 -7.59 -18.34 27.39
CA ARG A 153 -8.72 -18.10 26.49
C ARG A 153 -9.33 -16.68 26.60
N ASN A 154 -8.57 -15.72 27.12
CA ASN A 154 -9.02 -14.34 27.22
C ASN A 154 -8.95 -13.66 25.85
N ALA A 155 -10.10 -13.36 25.27
CA ALA A 155 -10.20 -12.70 23.97
C ALA A 155 -9.58 -11.29 23.93
N THR A 156 -9.23 -10.68 25.06
CA THR A 156 -8.51 -9.39 25.08
C THR A 156 -6.99 -9.55 25.12
N ASP A 157 -6.48 -10.76 25.29
CA ASP A 157 -5.05 -11.07 25.44
C ASP A 157 -4.65 -12.19 24.47
N CYS A 158 -4.72 -11.85 23.18
CA CYS A 158 -4.39 -12.75 22.08
C CYS A 158 -3.21 -12.23 21.26
N ASN A 159 -2.41 -13.14 20.70
CA ASN A 159 -1.38 -12.81 19.72
C ASN A 159 -1.55 -13.64 18.45
N PHE A 160 -2.07 -13.02 17.38
CA PHE A 160 -2.21 -13.61 16.04
C PHE A 160 -1.05 -13.21 15.11
N TYR A 161 -0.13 -12.37 15.58
CA TYR A 161 1.00 -11.87 14.81
C TYR A 161 2.29 -12.60 15.19
N ARG A 162 2.86 -13.35 14.22
CA ARG A 162 4.13 -14.07 14.37
C ARG A 162 4.22 -14.84 15.70
N SER A 163 3.17 -15.58 16.03
CA SER A 163 3.15 -16.40 17.24
C SER A 163 4.25 -17.47 17.19
N GLU A 164 4.89 -17.74 18.32
CA GLU A 164 5.85 -18.84 18.48
C GLU A 164 5.14 -20.19 18.67
N ASP A 165 3.83 -20.18 18.95
CA ASP A 165 3.02 -21.40 19.01
C ASP A 165 2.66 -21.86 17.59
N ASP A 166 3.08 -23.07 17.24
CA ASP A 166 2.89 -23.66 15.90
C ASP A 166 1.40 -23.74 15.52
N GLN A 167 0.53 -24.11 16.45
CA GLN A 167 -0.90 -24.27 16.18
C GLN A 167 -1.55 -22.91 15.96
N CYS A 168 -1.19 -21.92 16.78
CA CYS A 168 -1.64 -20.54 16.60
C CYS A 168 -1.15 -19.95 15.27
N ALA A 169 0.10 -20.21 14.88
CA ALA A 169 0.65 -19.75 13.61
C ALA A 169 -0.14 -20.34 12.42
N VAL A 170 -0.45 -21.64 12.45
CA VAL A 170 -1.27 -22.30 11.42
C VAL A 170 -2.68 -21.71 11.38
N LEU A 171 -3.33 -21.53 12.53
CA LEU A 171 -4.68 -20.97 12.60
C LEU A 171 -4.73 -19.53 12.09
N SER A 172 -3.75 -18.70 12.48
CA SER A 172 -3.65 -17.30 12.03
C SER A 172 -3.39 -17.21 10.51
N SER A 173 -2.57 -18.11 9.96
CA SER A 173 -2.36 -18.23 8.51
C SER A 173 -3.65 -18.66 7.78
N GLU A 174 -4.44 -19.56 8.37
CA GLU A 174 -5.73 -19.96 7.79
C GLU A 174 -6.73 -18.80 7.77
N VAL A 175 -6.80 -17.96 8.80
CA VAL A 175 -7.63 -16.73 8.76
C VAL A 175 -7.24 -15.84 7.58
N ASN A 176 -5.94 -15.61 7.38
CA ASN A 176 -5.45 -14.85 6.23
C ASN A 176 -5.86 -15.52 4.90
N ARG A 177 -5.75 -16.84 4.82
CA ARG A 177 -6.17 -17.62 3.64
C ARG A 177 -7.65 -17.43 3.31
N GLN A 178 -8.52 -17.43 4.32
CA GLN A 178 -9.96 -17.20 4.13
C GLN A 178 -10.23 -15.83 3.49
N ILE A 179 -9.47 -14.80 3.87
CA ILE A 179 -9.61 -13.44 3.34
C ILE A 179 -9.06 -13.32 1.92
N TRP A 180 -7.85 -13.84 1.67
CA TRP A 180 -7.12 -13.56 0.44
C TRP A 180 -7.30 -14.61 -0.66
N ARG A 181 -7.74 -15.83 -0.32
CA ARG A 181 -7.76 -16.98 -1.25
C ARG A 181 -9.13 -17.61 -1.51
N ASN A 182 -10.19 -17.16 -0.84
CA ASN A 182 -11.53 -17.73 -1.02
C ASN A 182 -12.46 -16.85 -1.88
N GLY A 183 -11.89 -15.95 -2.68
CA GLY A 183 -12.63 -15.10 -3.64
C GLY A 183 -13.33 -13.89 -3.02
N LEU A 184 -13.09 -13.63 -1.73
CA LEU A 184 -13.46 -12.36 -1.11
C LEU A 184 -12.62 -11.22 -1.72
N ASN A 185 -13.19 -10.02 -1.78
CA ASN A 185 -12.44 -8.83 -2.13
C ASN A 185 -11.82 -8.25 -0.84
N PRO A 186 -10.48 -8.30 -0.67
CA PRO A 186 -9.83 -7.86 0.57
C PRO A 186 -9.86 -6.35 0.77
N TYR A 187 -10.14 -5.56 -0.26
CA TYR A 187 -10.23 -4.08 -0.17
C TYR A 187 -11.65 -3.59 0.10
N ASN A 188 -12.65 -4.46 -0.09
CA ASN A 188 -14.04 -4.21 0.25
C ASN A 188 -14.78 -5.54 0.37
N LEU A 189 -15.04 -5.98 1.59
CA LEU A 189 -15.66 -7.28 1.89
C LEU A 189 -16.95 -7.57 1.10
N TYR A 190 -17.74 -6.54 0.77
CA TYR A 190 -19.04 -6.71 0.11
C TYR A 190 -19.00 -6.45 -1.40
N ASP A 191 -17.82 -6.17 -1.97
CA ASP A 191 -17.65 -6.02 -3.41
C ASP A 191 -17.19 -7.33 -4.07
N THR A 192 -17.36 -7.39 -5.38
CA THR A 192 -16.88 -8.50 -6.20
C THR A 192 -15.36 -8.49 -6.31
N CYS A 193 -14.73 -9.68 -6.23
CA CYS A 193 -13.32 -9.82 -6.55
C CYS A 193 -13.15 -9.95 -8.07
N PHE A 194 -12.61 -8.91 -8.71
CA PHE A 194 -12.32 -8.95 -10.15
C PHE A 194 -11.28 -10.03 -10.48
N GLY A 195 -11.56 -10.85 -11.50
CA GLY A 195 -10.72 -12.00 -11.86
C GLY A 195 -11.08 -13.30 -11.12
N GLY A 196 -12.00 -13.25 -10.14
CA GLY A 196 -12.43 -14.43 -9.38
C GLY A 196 -11.44 -14.83 -8.29
N VAL A 197 -11.48 -16.10 -7.88
CA VAL A 197 -10.63 -16.65 -6.82
C VAL A 197 -9.16 -16.64 -7.26
N PRO A 198 -8.27 -15.85 -6.63
CA PRO A 198 -6.87 -15.83 -7.04
C PRO A 198 -6.13 -17.08 -6.52
N SER A 199 -5.33 -17.73 -7.37
CA SER A 199 -4.40 -18.79 -6.96
C SER A 199 -3.18 -18.14 -6.30
N HIS A 200 -2.83 -18.53 -5.07
CA HIS A 200 -1.81 -17.83 -4.28
C HIS A 200 -0.82 -18.72 -3.52
N ASP A 201 -0.74 -20.02 -3.79
CA ASP A 201 0.12 -20.90 -3.00
C ASP A 201 1.61 -20.52 -3.06
N ASP A 202 2.04 -19.86 -4.15
CA ASP A 202 3.41 -19.38 -4.36
C ASP A 202 3.49 -17.88 -4.72
N GLY A 203 2.39 -17.13 -4.53
CA GLY A 203 2.30 -15.71 -4.90
C GLY A 203 2.19 -15.44 -6.41
N ILE A 204 2.16 -16.48 -7.25
CA ILE A 204 1.93 -16.36 -8.70
C ILE A 204 0.42 -16.40 -8.96
N LEU A 205 -0.10 -15.28 -9.48
CA LEU A 205 -1.51 -15.13 -9.85
C LEU A 205 -1.81 -15.83 -11.16
N LYS A 206 -0.88 -15.73 -12.10
CA LYS A 206 -1.10 -16.19 -13.47
C LYS A 206 0.23 -16.44 -14.17
N LYS A 207 0.29 -17.52 -14.95
CA LYS A 207 1.43 -17.84 -15.82
C LYS A 207 0.94 -18.20 -17.21
N GLU A 208 1.19 -17.33 -18.18
CA GLU A 208 0.79 -17.51 -19.58
C GLU A 208 1.94 -17.17 -20.52
N GLY A 209 2.49 -18.19 -21.19
CA GLY A 209 3.63 -18.01 -22.09
C GLY A 209 4.82 -17.39 -21.36
N ASN A 210 5.25 -16.19 -21.81
CA ASN A 210 6.37 -15.44 -21.22
C ASN A 210 5.93 -14.41 -20.16
N ILE A 211 4.64 -14.35 -19.83
CA ILE A 211 4.10 -13.40 -18.84
C ILE A 211 3.86 -14.15 -17.52
N ILE A 212 4.36 -13.56 -16.44
CA ILE A 212 4.11 -14.02 -15.07
C ILE A 212 3.47 -12.86 -14.32
N GLU A 213 2.24 -13.04 -13.85
CA GLU A 213 1.58 -12.08 -12.98
C GLU A 213 1.74 -12.53 -11.53
N ILE A 214 2.18 -11.61 -10.68
CA ILE A 214 2.54 -11.87 -9.30
C ILE A 214 1.74 -10.95 -8.37
N ALA A 215 1.49 -11.41 -7.15
CA ALA A 215 0.88 -10.60 -6.11
C ALA A 215 1.90 -9.63 -5.49
N PRO A 216 1.51 -8.39 -5.15
CA PRO A 216 2.30 -7.53 -4.28
C PRO A 216 2.62 -8.21 -2.95
N ILE A 217 3.80 -7.92 -2.39
CA ILE A 217 4.27 -8.53 -1.13
C ILE A 217 3.31 -8.26 0.04
N ASP A 218 2.64 -7.10 0.08
CA ASP A 218 1.66 -6.77 1.12
C ASP A 218 0.43 -7.67 1.15
N MET A 219 0.21 -8.43 0.07
CA MET A 219 -0.96 -9.27 -0.12
C MET A 219 -0.62 -10.74 0.10
N LEU A 220 0.61 -11.03 0.53
CA LEU A 220 1.07 -12.37 0.87
C LEU A 220 0.80 -12.64 2.35
N PRO A 221 0.55 -13.91 2.73
CA PRO A 221 0.35 -14.29 4.13
C PRO A 221 1.51 -13.89 5.04
N PRO A 222 1.27 -13.66 6.35
CA PRO A 222 2.33 -13.28 7.30
C PRO A 222 3.46 -14.30 7.45
N ASP A 223 3.18 -15.59 7.21
CA ASP A 223 4.09 -16.74 7.23
C ASP A 223 4.76 -17.00 5.86
N PHE A 224 4.49 -16.16 4.86
CA PHE A 224 5.04 -16.32 3.53
C PHE A 224 6.54 -16.01 3.51
N ASP A 225 7.31 -16.89 2.86
CA ASP A 225 8.75 -16.74 2.68
C ASP A 225 9.05 -15.64 1.64
N ILE A 226 9.12 -14.39 2.12
CA ILE A 226 9.33 -13.20 1.30
C ILE A 226 10.69 -13.25 0.60
N ASP A 227 11.75 -13.73 1.28
CA ASP A 227 13.10 -13.76 0.72
C ASP A 227 13.15 -14.68 -0.50
N ARG A 228 12.61 -15.90 -0.36
CA ARG A 228 12.49 -16.84 -1.48
C ARG A 228 11.59 -16.32 -2.58
N TYR A 229 10.52 -15.61 -2.24
CA TYR A 229 9.63 -15.00 -3.23
C TYR A 229 10.33 -13.92 -4.07
N GLN A 230 11.04 -13.01 -3.40
CA GLN A 230 11.84 -11.98 -4.04
C GLN A 230 12.97 -12.59 -4.88
N GLU A 231 13.60 -13.68 -4.42
CA GLU A 231 14.58 -14.44 -5.20
C GLU A 231 13.94 -15.02 -6.47
N ASN A 232 12.79 -15.69 -6.37
CA ASN A 232 12.07 -16.25 -7.51
C ASN A 232 11.71 -15.19 -8.57
N ILE A 233 11.26 -14.01 -8.14
CA ILE A 233 10.94 -12.90 -9.06
C ILE A 233 12.21 -12.44 -9.80
N ARG A 234 13.31 -12.23 -9.07
CA ARG A 234 14.61 -11.86 -9.66
C ARG A 234 15.05 -12.90 -10.68
N ASP A 235 14.85 -14.17 -10.37
CA ASP A 235 15.19 -15.29 -11.24
C ASP A 235 14.36 -15.33 -12.53
N TYR A 236 13.05 -15.05 -12.44
CA TYR A 236 12.19 -14.93 -13.62
C TYR A 236 12.59 -13.75 -14.51
N ILE A 237 12.87 -12.59 -13.92
CA ILE A 237 13.31 -11.40 -14.66
C ILE A 237 14.63 -11.70 -15.39
N LYS A 238 15.60 -12.32 -14.70
CA LYS A 238 16.89 -12.73 -15.28
C LYS A 238 16.74 -13.72 -16.44
N LYS A 239 15.71 -14.59 -16.39
CA LYS A 239 15.38 -15.55 -17.45
C LYS A 239 14.61 -14.92 -18.62
N GLY A 240 14.31 -13.62 -18.58
CA GLY A 240 13.65 -12.88 -19.65
C GLY A 240 12.10 -12.91 -19.62
N TYR A 241 11.50 -13.35 -18.51
CA TYR A 241 10.06 -13.30 -18.33
C TYR A 241 9.58 -11.85 -18.15
N GLN A 242 8.40 -11.54 -18.70
CA GLN A 242 7.69 -10.31 -18.39
C GLN A 242 6.92 -10.49 -17.09
N VAL A 243 7.56 -10.14 -15.97
CA VAL A 243 6.94 -10.21 -14.65
C VAL A 243 6.13 -8.94 -14.40
N ARG A 244 4.84 -9.09 -14.07
CA ARG A 244 3.91 -7.99 -13.82
C ARG A 244 3.34 -8.12 -12.41
N SER A 245 3.42 -7.06 -11.63
CA SER A 245 2.77 -7.04 -10.32
C SER A 245 1.31 -6.60 -10.50
N ARG A 246 0.37 -7.45 -10.07
CA ARG A 246 -1.08 -7.21 -10.18
C ARG A 246 -1.70 -7.22 -8.80
N ILE A 247 -2.47 -6.18 -8.51
CA ILE A 247 -3.33 -6.14 -7.32
C ILE A 247 -4.47 -7.16 -7.54
N PRO A 248 -4.57 -8.24 -6.75
CA PRO A 248 -5.69 -9.19 -6.84
C PRO A 248 -7.02 -8.46 -6.69
N CYS A 249 -8.12 -9.00 -7.22
CA CYS A 249 -9.44 -8.38 -7.11
C CYS A 249 -9.60 -6.97 -7.71
N SER A 250 -8.59 -6.45 -8.43
CA SER A 250 -8.60 -5.10 -9.03
C SER A 250 -8.38 -5.16 -10.55
N ASP A 251 -9.15 -4.36 -11.29
CA ASP A 251 -8.99 -4.17 -12.74
C ASP A 251 -8.15 -2.92 -13.05
N SER A 252 -6.96 -3.11 -13.63
CA SER A 252 -6.09 -2.02 -14.07
C SER A 252 -6.05 -1.82 -15.59
N SER A 253 -6.81 -2.62 -16.35
CA SER A 253 -6.74 -2.64 -17.82
C SER A 253 -6.97 -1.27 -18.47
N GLY A 254 -8.00 -0.55 -18.04
CA GLY A 254 -8.31 0.79 -18.56
C GLY A 254 -7.22 1.82 -18.26
N ARG A 255 -6.62 1.77 -17.07
CA ARG A 255 -5.49 2.64 -16.68
C ARG A 255 -4.26 2.36 -17.52
N GLU A 256 -3.89 1.09 -17.66
CA GLU A 256 -2.76 0.67 -18.49
C GLU A 256 -2.98 1.03 -19.95
N SER A 257 -4.19 0.83 -20.48
CA SER A 257 -4.53 1.21 -21.85
C SER A 257 -4.38 2.71 -22.06
N PHE A 258 -4.86 3.54 -21.13
CA PHE A 258 -4.79 4.99 -21.24
C PHE A 258 -3.35 5.51 -21.09
N LEU A 259 -2.62 5.06 -20.08
CA LEU A 259 -1.27 5.56 -19.77
C LEU A 259 -0.19 5.04 -20.73
N ASN A 260 -0.43 3.93 -21.43
CA ASN A 260 0.49 3.43 -22.45
C ASN A 260 0.17 3.90 -23.87
N ASP A 261 -0.89 4.68 -24.07
CA ASP A 261 -1.13 5.33 -25.34
C ASP A 261 0.00 6.33 -25.67
N VAL A 262 0.48 6.30 -26.92
CA VAL A 262 1.64 7.09 -27.34
C VAL A 262 1.39 8.59 -27.26
N GLU A 263 0.17 9.04 -27.57
CA GLU A 263 -0.22 10.44 -27.49
C GLU A 263 -0.37 10.88 -26.04
N VAL A 264 -0.89 10.00 -25.17
CA VAL A 264 -0.97 10.27 -23.72
C VAL A 264 0.43 10.39 -23.12
N ARG A 265 1.35 9.46 -23.41
CA ARG A 265 2.74 9.53 -22.94
C ARG A 265 3.44 10.80 -23.40
N ARG A 266 3.23 11.20 -24.66
CA ARG A 266 3.76 12.46 -25.21
C ARG A 266 3.16 13.67 -24.49
N ALA A 267 1.84 13.69 -24.27
CA ALA A 267 1.13 14.78 -23.60
C ALA A 267 1.53 14.92 -22.11
N LEU A 268 1.94 13.82 -21.48
CA LEU A 268 2.47 13.80 -20.11
C LEU A 268 3.98 14.04 -20.04
N HIS A 269 4.64 14.29 -21.18
CA HIS A 269 6.09 14.48 -21.27
C HIS A 269 6.90 13.31 -20.70
N VAL A 270 6.41 12.08 -20.87
CA VAL A 270 7.12 10.87 -20.44
C VAL A 270 8.37 10.67 -21.29
N LYS A 271 9.52 10.42 -20.65
CA LYS A 271 10.80 10.16 -21.32
C LYS A 271 10.67 8.99 -22.31
N ASP A 272 11.23 9.17 -23.50
CA ASP A 272 11.28 8.13 -24.52
C ASP A 272 12.11 6.93 -24.06
N GLY A 273 11.70 5.73 -24.47
CA GLY A 273 12.40 4.48 -24.13
C GLY A 273 12.05 3.90 -22.76
N LEU A 274 11.28 4.61 -21.92
CA LEU A 274 10.78 4.03 -20.66
C LEU A 274 9.83 2.84 -20.92
N PRO A 275 9.82 1.83 -20.04
CA PRO A 275 8.92 0.68 -20.17
C PRO A 275 7.45 1.08 -20.15
N GLN A 276 6.58 0.11 -20.46
CA GLN A 276 5.14 0.30 -20.32
C GLN A 276 4.80 0.60 -18.86
N TRP A 277 3.94 1.60 -18.65
CA TRP A 277 3.38 1.92 -17.35
C TRP A 277 2.58 0.74 -16.83
N GLN A 278 2.79 0.42 -15.55
CA GLN A 278 2.06 -0.61 -14.81
C GLN A 278 1.61 -0.02 -13.46
N PRO A 279 0.50 -0.51 -12.89
CA PRO A 279 0.01 -0.01 -11.59
C PRO A 279 0.97 -0.29 -10.44
N CYS A 280 1.74 -1.38 -10.51
CA CYS A 280 2.72 -1.80 -9.52
C CYS A 280 3.99 -2.29 -10.23
N SER A 281 5.15 -2.08 -9.61
CA SER A 281 6.44 -2.50 -10.16
C SER A 281 6.91 -3.81 -9.52
N ALA A 282 7.00 -4.87 -10.32
CA ALA A 282 7.46 -6.18 -9.87
C ALA A 282 8.93 -6.16 -9.43
N ILE A 283 9.78 -5.41 -10.13
CA ILE A 283 11.21 -5.31 -9.80
C ILE A 283 11.43 -4.53 -8.49
N VAL A 284 10.70 -3.43 -8.29
CA VAL A 284 10.72 -2.70 -7.01
C VAL A 284 10.27 -3.64 -5.91
N SER A 285 9.13 -4.33 -6.06
CA SER A 285 8.66 -5.30 -5.06
C SER A 285 9.72 -6.36 -4.73
N ALA A 286 10.46 -6.84 -5.74
CA ALA A 286 11.49 -7.86 -5.56
C ALA A 286 12.78 -7.37 -4.88
N GLN A 287 12.99 -6.06 -4.80
CA GLN A 287 14.22 -5.45 -4.29
C GLN A 287 14.00 -4.49 -3.12
N TYR A 288 12.74 -4.20 -2.78
CA TYR A 288 12.38 -3.26 -1.73
C TYR A 288 12.71 -3.81 -0.34
N ILE A 289 13.45 -3.04 0.45
CA ILE A 289 13.84 -3.38 1.82
C ILE A 289 12.91 -2.67 2.81
N ARG A 290 12.11 -3.46 3.52
CA ARG A 290 11.18 -2.97 4.54
C ARG A 290 11.88 -2.90 5.89
N GLN A 291 11.90 -1.73 6.49
CA GLN A 291 12.61 -1.44 7.73
C GLN A 291 11.64 -1.29 8.90
N TYR A 292 10.42 -0.80 8.64
CA TYR A 292 9.46 -0.47 9.70
C TYR A 292 8.31 -1.47 9.80
N THR A 293 8.06 -1.93 11.03
CA THR A 293 6.87 -2.73 11.39
C THR A 293 5.94 -1.99 12.35
N ASP A 294 6.43 -0.92 12.96
CA ASP A 294 5.73 -0.01 13.86
C ASP A 294 6.15 1.43 13.54
N LEU A 295 5.16 2.25 13.16
CA LEU A 295 5.37 3.66 12.78
C LEU A 295 5.07 4.63 13.93
N LYS A 296 4.90 4.12 15.16
CA LYS A 296 4.68 4.96 16.34
C LYS A 296 5.74 6.05 16.52
N PRO A 297 7.06 5.77 16.40
CA PRO A 297 8.09 6.80 16.60
C PRO A 297 7.93 7.99 15.65
N GLN A 298 7.68 7.73 14.36
CA GLN A 298 7.50 8.77 13.35
C GLN A 298 6.24 9.59 13.63
N HIS A 299 5.13 8.94 13.98
CA HIS A 299 3.90 9.67 14.32
C HIS A 299 4.07 10.55 15.56
N MET A 300 4.73 10.05 16.60
CA MET A 300 5.00 10.82 17.83
C MET A 300 5.87 12.05 17.53
N GLU A 301 6.92 11.92 16.71
CA GLU A 301 7.75 13.08 16.35
C GLU A 301 6.93 14.19 15.65
N ILE A 302 6.01 13.81 14.76
CA ILE A 302 5.13 14.77 14.06
C ILE A 302 4.16 15.45 15.03
N LEU A 303 3.56 14.68 15.95
CA LEU A 303 2.62 15.19 16.94
C LEU A 303 3.31 16.11 17.96
N GLU A 304 4.49 15.73 18.45
CA GLU A 304 5.27 16.52 19.42
C GLU A 304 5.72 17.88 18.84
N LYS A 305 5.91 17.95 17.52
CA LYS A 305 6.20 19.20 16.80
C LYS A 305 4.94 20.04 16.52
N GLY A 306 3.76 19.59 16.93
CA GLY A 306 2.51 20.31 16.78
C GLY A 306 1.93 20.27 15.36
N HIS A 307 2.34 19.31 14.53
CA HIS A 307 1.75 19.10 13.22
C HIS A 307 0.48 18.26 13.31
N ARG A 308 -0.44 18.45 12.35
CA ARG A 308 -1.71 17.72 12.32
C ARG A 308 -1.53 16.33 11.74
N VAL A 309 -2.23 15.36 12.31
CA VAL A 309 -2.30 14.00 11.79
C VAL A 309 -3.77 13.63 11.62
N LEU A 310 -4.14 13.17 10.43
CA LEU A 310 -5.44 12.56 10.16
C LEU A 310 -5.21 11.13 9.68
N LYS A 311 -5.86 10.18 10.33
CA LYS A 311 -5.99 8.81 9.84
C LYS A 311 -7.46 8.57 9.51
N TYR A 312 -7.74 7.98 8.36
CA TYR A 312 -9.10 7.63 7.97
C TYR A 312 -9.09 6.26 7.30
N SER A 313 -10.05 5.40 7.63
CA SER A 313 -10.06 4.03 7.11
C SER A 313 -11.49 3.64 6.70
N GLY A 314 -11.64 3.08 5.51
CA GLY A 314 -12.89 2.42 5.12
C GLY A 314 -13.17 1.22 6.01
N ASP A 315 -14.38 1.11 6.56
CA ASP A 315 -14.76 0.10 7.56
C ASP A 315 -15.01 -1.31 6.98
N LEU A 316 -14.95 -1.43 5.65
CA LEU A 316 -15.07 -2.68 4.89
C LEU A 316 -13.74 -3.20 4.33
N ASP A 317 -12.66 -2.44 4.50
CA ASP A 317 -11.32 -2.87 4.09
C ASP A 317 -10.76 -3.91 5.07
N MET A 318 -10.21 -4.99 4.52
CA MET A 318 -9.55 -6.06 5.25
C MET A 318 -8.03 -6.04 5.04
N ALA A 319 -7.53 -5.35 4.01
CA ALA A 319 -6.10 -5.21 3.77
C ALA A 319 -5.44 -4.32 4.84
N CYS A 320 -6.04 -3.18 5.14
CA CYS A 320 -5.66 -2.28 6.22
C CYS A 320 -6.90 -1.89 7.03
N ASN A 321 -7.38 -2.86 7.83
CA ASN A 321 -8.66 -2.74 8.51
C ASN A 321 -8.71 -1.60 9.54
N HIS A 322 -9.87 -0.96 9.63
CA HIS A 322 -10.09 0.20 10.50
C HIS A 322 -9.91 -0.06 12.00
N TRP A 323 -10.03 -1.31 12.49
CA TRP A 323 -9.80 -1.61 13.91
C TRP A 323 -8.32 -1.55 14.27
N GLY A 324 -7.44 -2.07 13.42
CA GLY A 324 -6.00 -1.95 13.63
C GLY A 324 -5.55 -0.49 13.65
N ASP A 325 -6.14 0.34 12.78
CA ASP A 325 -5.87 1.76 12.76
C ASP A 325 -6.41 2.53 13.95
N LEU A 326 -7.60 2.14 14.44
CA LEU A 326 -8.19 2.66 15.67
C LEU A 326 -7.28 2.38 16.86
N TRP A 327 -6.88 1.12 17.07
CA TRP A 327 -5.98 0.73 18.17
C TRP A 327 -4.66 1.49 18.14
N PHE A 328 -4.07 1.66 16.95
CA PHE A 328 -2.86 2.45 16.81
C PHE A 328 -3.09 3.93 17.14
N SER A 329 -4.23 4.50 16.77
CA SER A 329 -4.57 5.90 17.05
C SER A 329 -4.81 6.13 18.55
N GLU A 330 -5.46 5.19 19.23
CA GLU A 330 -5.61 5.18 20.69
C GLU A 330 -4.25 5.09 21.40
N ASP A 331 -3.35 4.25 20.90
CA ASP A 331 -1.99 4.09 21.45
C ASP A 331 -1.08 5.33 21.23
N LEU A 332 -1.43 6.18 20.26
CA LEU A 332 -0.85 7.51 20.06
C LEU A 332 -1.49 8.59 20.95
N GLY A 333 -2.59 8.29 21.63
CA GLY A 333 -3.36 9.25 22.42
C GLY A 333 -4.14 10.26 21.58
N LEU A 334 -4.49 9.91 20.33
CA LEU A 334 -5.34 10.72 19.48
C LEU A 334 -6.81 10.62 19.92
N GLU A 335 -7.57 11.68 19.70
CA GLU A 335 -9.03 11.66 19.84
C GLU A 335 -9.62 10.80 18.71
N VAL A 336 -10.38 9.77 19.07
CA VAL A 336 -10.89 8.73 18.16
C VAL A 336 -12.41 8.70 18.07
#